data_AF-A0A974PD02-F1
#
_entry.id   AF-A0A974PD02-F1
#
_cell.length_a   1.000
_cell.length_b   1.000
_cell.length_c   1.000
_cell.angle_alpha   90.00
_cell.angle_beta   90.00
_cell.angle_gamma   90.00
#
_symmetry.space_group_name_H-M   'P 1'
#
loop_
_entity.id
_entity.type
_entity.pdbx_description
1 polymer ?
#
loop_
_entity_poly.entity_id
_entity_poly.type
_entity_poly.pdbx_seq_one_letter_code
_entity_poly.pdbx_strand_id
1 'polypeptide(L)'
;MPQPESSIWGNILTCAEIGLHVYGMMAEHNSGIVVDADYAKEVLSEEALQAGESQGDHIYFDDAKSIIPAYELLKKDAITDPEFKEWCGSPEKLAQDGEFFAPEYFGGMTPPATTPWGDITESQEFYNGISMVNHDGEWALAVHQTIANHCLSEMAQEVAAGQENYLFFPLDACSIPVYELSASHPAILEQIINEDSLVHTLCEDHPVYVTMHNLHVEEWGRIYDQPAPRSLFLQIQLDQEARFPVTEQYEKSPQFHQDSTSLRERPDNFFEPTEEPEW
;
A
#
# COMPACT_ATOMS: atom_id res chain seq x y z
N MET A 1 -35.97 -3.07 -20.82
CA MET A 1 -36.65 -1.83 -20.37
C MET A 1 -35.86 -0.60 -20.85
N PRO A 2 -36.34 0.66 -20.71
CA PRO A 2 -35.52 1.82 -21.09
C PRO A 2 -34.25 1.93 -20.23
N GLN A 3 -33.23 2.59 -20.78
CA GLN A 3 -32.00 2.96 -20.10
C GLN A 3 -32.29 3.73 -18.80
N PRO A 4 -31.49 3.56 -17.72
CA PRO A 4 -31.71 4.29 -16.47
C PRO A 4 -31.68 5.81 -16.68
N GLU A 5 -32.79 6.48 -16.34
CA GLU A 5 -32.97 7.93 -16.44
C GLU A 5 -32.44 8.69 -15.21
N SER A 6 -32.19 7.97 -14.11
CA SER A 6 -31.67 8.49 -12.84
C SER A 6 -30.71 7.48 -12.23
N SER A 7 -29.74 7.92 -11.44
CA SER A 7 -28.77 7.07 -10.75
C SER A 7 -28.73 7.38 -9.24
N ILE A 8 -28.50 6.35 -8.43
CA ILE A 8 -28.17 6.50 -7.00
C ILE A 8 -26.89 7.31 -6.78
N TRP A 9 -26.02 7.40 -7.78
CA TRP A 9 -24.71 8.04 -7.71
C TRP A 9 -24.73 9.52 -8.17
N GLY A 10 -25.90 10.12 -8.32
CA GLY A 10 -26.08 11.52 -8.73
C GLY A 10 -26.36 11.65 -10.23
N ASN A 11 -26.02 12.80 -10.82
CA ASN A 11 -26.30 13.03 -12.23
C ASN A 11 -25.48 12.07 -13.12
N ILE A 12 -26.14 11.45 -14.09
CA ILE A 12 -25.51 10.55 -15.05
C ILE A 12 -24.66 11.39 -16.00
N LEU A 13 -23.36 11.13 -16.03
CA LEU A 13 -22.41 11.76 -16.95
C LEU A 13 -22.30 10.95 -18.24
N THR A 14 -22.28 9.62 -18.13
CA THR A 14 -22.22 8.69 -19.26
C THR A 14 -22.95 7.41 -18.91
N CYS A 15 -23.70 6.87 -19.87
CA CYS A 15 -24.36 5.58 -19.75
C CYS A 15 -24.38 4.92 -21.12
N ALA A 16 -23.75 3.75 -21.22
CA ALA A 16 -23.64 2.99 -22.46
C ALA A 16 -24.14 1.56 -22.23
N GLU A 17 -24.92 1.04 -23.17
CA GLU A 17 -25.37 -0.36 -23.12
C GLU A 17 -24.19 -1.27 -23.54
N ILE A 18 -23.69 -2.06 -22.59
CA ILE A 18 -22.55 -2.96 -22.79
C ILE A 18 -22.97 -4.42 -23.06
N GLY A 19 -24.25 -4.71 -22.89
CA GLY A 19 -24.93 -5.97 -23.14
C GLY A 19 -26.44 -5.74 -23.09
N LEU A 20 -27.25 -6.67 -23.58
CA LEU A 20 -28.71 -6.49 -23.57
C LEU A 20 -29.19 -6.23 -22.13
N HIS A 21 -29.74 -5.05 -21.86
CA HIS A 21 -30.19 -4.63 -20.52
C HIS A 21 -29.08 -4.55 -19.45
N VAL A 22 -27.83 -4.42 -19.88
CA VAL A 22 -26.65 -4.21 -19.04
C VAL A 22 -25.98 -2.90 -19.49
N TYR A 23 -25.74 -2.01 -18.54
CA TYR A 23 -25.21 -0.67 -18.80
C TYR A 23 -23.93 -0.42 -18.00
N GLY A 24 -22.89 0.07 -18.68
CA GLY A 24 -21.76 0.72 -18.02
C GLY A 24 -22.13 2.18 -17.74
N MET A 25 -21.99 2.63 -16.50
CA MET A 25 -22.42 3.95 -16.05
C MET A 25 -21.31 4.70 -15.31
N MET A 26 -21.19 5.99 -15.61
CA MET A 26 -20.41 6.96 -14.84
C MET A 26 -21.33 8.12 -14.42
N ALA A 27 -21.33 8.43 -13.13
CA ALA A 27 -22.10 9.50 -12.52
C ALA A 27 -21.20 10.39 -11.65
N GLU A 28 -21.77 11.47 -11.11
CA GLU A 28 -21.02 12.46 -10.33
C GLU A 28 -20.22 11.89 -9.16
N HIS A 29 -20.78 10.92 -8.44
CA HIS A 29 -20.18 10.40 -7.20
C HIS A 29 -19.60 8.99 -7.34
N ASN A 30 -19.93 8.25 -8.40
CA ASN A 30 -19.49 6.88 -8.59
C ASN A 30 -19.65 6.40 -10.04
N SER A 31 -19.07 5.24 -10.34
CA SER A 31 -19.20 4.51 -11.60
C SER A 31 -19.43 3.03 -11.35
N GLY A 32 -19.82 2.30 -12.39
CA GLY A 32 -19.90 0.85 -12.34
C GLY A 32 -20.86 0.24 -13.36
N ILE A 33 -21.39 -0.94 -13.03
CA ILE A 33 -22.32 -1.70 -13.88
C ILE A 33 -23.73 -1.61 -13.33
N VAL A 34 -24.69 -1.36 -14.21
CA VAL A 34 -26.11 -1.31 -13.91
C VAL A 34 -26.85 -2.35 -14.74
N VAL A 35 -27.65 -3.19 -14.10
CA VAL A 35 -28.40 -4.25 -14.77
C VAL A 35 -29.88 -4.06 -14.50
N ASP A 36 -30.73 -4.26 -15.51
CA ASP A 36 -32.18 -4.35 -15.34
C ASP A 36 -32.53 -5.41 -14.29
N ALA A 37 -33.42 -5.10 -13.35
CA ALA A 37 -33.68 -5.95 -12.19
C ALA A 37 -34.34 -7.29 -12.54
N ASP A 38 -35.15 -7.35 -13.60
CA ASP A 38 -35.76 -8.59 -14.04
C ASP A 38 -34.76 -9.43 -14.83
N TYR A 39 -33.99 -8.80 -15.71
CA TYR A 39 -32.91 -9.48 -16.41
C TYR A 39 -31.83 -10.00 -15.47
N ALA A 40 -31.45 -9.23 -14.44
CA ALA A 40 -30.46 -9.63 -13.45
C ALA A 40 -30.84 -10.94 -12.73
N LYS A 41 -32.12 -11.17 -12.44
CA LYS A 41 -32.60 -12.44 -11.84
C LYS A 41 -32.44 -13.64 -12.77
N GLU A 42 -32.39 -13.41 -14.08
CA GLU A 42 -32.17 -14.45 -15.09
C GLU A 42 -30.68 -14.74 -15.29
N VAL A 43 -29.84 -13.69 -15.25
CA VAL A 43 -28.42 -13.78 -15.65
C VAL A 43 -27.39 -13.66 -14.53
N LEU A 44 -27.78 -13.37 -13.28
CA LEU A 44 -26.87 -13.32 -12.13
C LEU A 44 -27.27 -14.36 -11.07
N SER A 45 -26.32 -14.83 -10.27
CA SER A 45 -26.60 -15.67 -9.11
C SER A 45 -27.27 -14.88 -7.98
N GLU A 46 -27.88 -15.57 -7.03
CA GLU A 46 -28.49 -14.93 -5.86
C GLU A 46 -27.44 -14.19 -5.03
N GLU A 47 -26.25 -14.77 -4.89
CA GLU A 47 -25.10 -14.15 -4.23
C GLU A 47 -24.65 -12.86 -4.94
N ALA A 48 -24.59 -12.85 -6.27
CA ALA A 48 -24.27 -11.64 -7.02
C ALA A 48 -25.35 -10.56 -6.85
N LEU A 49 -26.63 -10.93 -6.87
CA LEU A 49 -27.73 -9.98 -6.66
C LEU A 49 -27.66 -9.29 -5.29
N GLN A 50 -27.19 -9.99 -4.25
CA GLN A 50 -27.04 -9.43 -2.90
C GLN A 50 -25.91 -8.41 -2.78
N ALA A 51 -24.93 -8.44 -3.69
CA ALA A 51 -23.83 -7.47 -3.69
C ALA A 51 -24.29 -6.08 -4.19
N GLY A 52 -25.24 -6.06 -5.14
CA GLY A 52 -25.74 -4.84 -5.77
C GLY A 52 -26.81 -4.11 -4.96
N GLU A 53 -26.96 -2.81 -5.20
CA GLU A 53 -28.01 -1.98 -4.62
C GLU A 53 -29.20 -1.89 -5.58
N SER A 54 -30.38 -2.32 -5.12
CA SER A 54 -31.61 -2.25 -5.92
C SER A 54 -32.28 -0.88 -5.79
N GLN A 55 -32.49 -0.18 -6.92
CA GLN A 55 -33.28 1.03 -6.96
C GLN A 55 -34.15 1.09 -8.23
N GLY A 56 -35.47 1.20 -8.02
CA GLY A 56 -36.44 1.16 -9.12
C GLY A 56 -36.35 -0.19 -9.84
N ASP A 57 -36.25 -0.13 -11.17
CA ASP A 57 -36.17 -1.31 -12.04
C ASP A 57 -34.73 -1.73 -12.37
N HIS A 58 -33.74 -1.26 -11.59
CA HIS A 58 -32.32 -1.52 -11.83
C HIS A 58 -31.58 -1.95 -10.56
N ILE A 59 -30.50 -2.71 -10.76
CA ILE A 59 -29.53 -3.08 -9.74
C ILE A 59 -28.19 -2.44 -10.09
N TYR A 60 -27.62 -1.72 -9.13
CA TYR A 60 -26.40 -0.94 -9.27
C TYR A 60 -25.24 -1.63 -8.57
N PHE A 61 -24.16 -1.84 -9.29
CA PHE A 61 -22.90 -2.35 -8.78
C PHE A 61 -21.87 -1.25 -8.94
N ASP A 62 -21.40 -0.70 -7.82
CA ASP A 62 -20.36 0.33 -7.82
C ASP A 62 -19.02 -0.19 -8.36
N ASP A 63 -18.03 0.68 -8.50
CA ASP A 63 -16.74 0.35 -9.12
C ASP A 63 -16.07 -0.87 -8.48
N ALA A 64 -16.07 -0.95 -7.15
CA ALA A 64 -15.52 -2.09 -6.41
C ALA A 64 -16.30 -3.38 -6.66
N LYS A 65 -17.63 -3.32 -6.72
CA LYS A 65 -18.49 -4.50 -6.87
C LYS A 65 -18.79 -4.88 -8.31
N SER A 66 -18.46 -4.02 -9.28
CA SER A 66 -18.71 -4.19 -10.72
C SER A 66 -18.04 -5.44 -11.29
N ILE A 67 -16.97 -5.90 -10.65
CA ILE A 67 -16.27 -7.13 -11.03
C ILE A 67 -17.15 -8.39 -10.91
N ILE A 68 -18.11 -8.41 -9.97
CA ILE A 68 -19.03 -9.53 -9.74
C ILE A 68 -19.97 -9.74 -10.94
N PRO A 69 -20.81 -8.76 -11.35
CA PRO A 69 -21.66 -8.93 -12.52
C PRO A 69 -20.82 -9.05 -13.80
N ALA A 70 -19.68 -8.36 -13.93
CA ALA A 70 -18.81 -8.52 -15.09
C ALA A 70 -18.37 -9.98 -15.28
N TYR A 71 -17.95 -10.65 -14.20
CA TYR A 71 -17.53 -12.05 -14.22
C TYR A 71 -18.66 -12.99 -14.68
N GLU A 72 -19.85 -12.86 -14.08
CA GLU A 72 -20.99 -13.74 -14.44
C GLU A 72 -21.51 -13.50 -15.85
N LEU A 73 -21.64 -12.22 -16.23
CA LEU A 73 -22.11 -11.84 -17.56
C LEU A 73 -21.12 -12.29 -18.64
N LEU A 74 -19.81 -12.18 -18.39
CA LEU A 74 -18.80 -12.67 -19.31
C LEU A 74 -18.87 -14.20 -19.48
N LYS A 75 -19.05 -14.96 -18.40
CA LYS A 75 -19.21 -16.43 -18.46
C LYS A 75 -20.44 -16.87 -19.24
N LYS A 76 -21.49 -16.06 -19.23
CA LYS A 76 -22.75 -16.30 -19.94
C LYS A 76 -22.77 -15.69 -21.35
N ASP A 77 -21.67 -15.07 -21.79
CA ASP A 77 -21.55 -14.33 -23.06
C ASP A 77 -22.64 -13.25 -23.23
N ALA A 78 -23.04 -12.63 -22.12
CA ALA A 78 -24.10 -11.62 -22.07
C ALA A 78 -23.59 -10.18 -22.32
N ILE A 79 -22.28 -9.98 -22.26
CA ILE A 79 -21.62 -8.74 -22.67
C ILE A 79 -21.58 -8.76 -24.21
N THR A 80 -21.83 -7.64 -24.87
CA THR A 80 -21.75 -7.51 -26.33
C THR A 80 -20.82 -6.40 -26.79
N ASP A 81 -20.49 -5.45 -25.91
CA ASP A 81 -19.58 -4.37 -26.22
C ASP A 81 -18.13 -4.87 -26.33
N PRO A 82 -17.44 -4.68 -27.47
CA PRO A 82 -16.09 -5.19 -27.67
C PRO A 82 -15.04 -4.55 -26.77
N GLU A 83 -15.12 -3.24 -26.53
CA GLU A 83 -14.14 -2.51 -25.70
C GLU A 83 -14.26 -2.96 -24.24
N PHE A 84 -15.48 -3.13 -23.75
CA PHE A 84 -15.76 -3.65 -22.42
C PHE A 84 -15.34 -5.12 -22.27
N LYS A 85 -15.56 -5.96 -23.30
CA LYS A 85 -15.05 -7.35 -23.29
C LYS A 85 -13.53 -7.40 -23.21
N GLU A 86 -12.84 -6.54 -23.97
CA GLU A 86 -11.38 -6.45 -23.94
C GLU A 86 -10.89 -6.02 -22.56
N TRP A 87 -11.54 -5.02 -21.95
CA TRP A 87 -11.26 -4.60 -20.58
C TRP A 87 -11.46 -5.73 -19.56
N CYS A 88 -12.55 -6.49 -19.67
CA CYS A 88 -12.80 -7.64 -18.79
C CYS A 88 -11.75 -8.76 -18.94
N GLY A 89 -11.10 -8.89 -20.10
CA GLY A 89 -10.15 -9.96 -20.36
C GLY A 89 -10.80 -11.34 -20.34
N SER A 90 -10.51 -12.15 -19.30
CA SER A 90 -11.07 -13.49 -19.14
C SER A 90 -11.79 -13.65 -17.79
N PRO A 91 -12.75 -14.58 -17.66
CA PRO A 91 -13.39 -14.86 -16.38
C PRO A 91 -12.41 -15.23 -15.28
N GLU A 92 -11.32 -15.93 -15.60
CA GLU A 92 -10.28 -16.30 -14.63
C GLU A 92 -9.53 -15.07 -14.14
N LYS A 93 -9.24 -14.12 -15.03
CA LYS A 93 -8.60 -12.86 -14.65
C LYS A 93 -9.52 -12.03 -13.75
N LEU A 94 -10.80 -11.90 -14.10
CA LEU A 94 -11.78 -11.23 -13.24
C LEU A 94 -11.95 -11.93 -11.89
N ALA A 95 -11.90 -13.26 -11.85
CA ALA A 95 -11.95 -13.97 -10.58
C ALA A 95 -10.73 -13.67 -9.70
N GLN A 96 -9.53 -13.64 -10.30
CA GLN A 96 -8.29 -13.34 -9.60
C GLN A 96 -8.24 -11.89 -9.09
N ASP A 97 -8.69 -10.92 -9.89
CA ASP A 97 -8.80 -9.53 -9.45
C ASP A 97 -9.94 -9.37 -8.42
N GLY A 98 -10.97 -10.20 -8.53
CA GLY A 98 -12.09 -10.29 -7.58
C GLY A 98 -11.67 -10.68 -6.16
N GLU A 99 -10.57 -11.42 -5.99
CA GLU A 99 -9.99 -11.72 -4.66
C GLU A 99 -9.58 -10.44 -3.91
N PHE A 100 -9.31 -9.34 -4.64
CA PHE A 100 -9.02 -8.02 -4.06
C PHE A 100 -10.28 -7.16 -3.93
N PHE A 101 -11.04 -7.00 -5.01
CA PHE A 101 -12.14 -6.03 -5.06
C PHE A 101 -13.44 -6.53 -4.39
N ALA A 102 -13.67 -7.83 -4.37
CA ALA A 102 -14.88 -8.45 -3.82
C ALA A 102 -14.59 -9.82 -3.18
N PRO A 103 -13.73 -9.88 -2.14
CA PRO A 103 -13.34 -11.14 -1.51
C PRO A 103 -14.52 -11.92 -0.90
N GLU A 104 -15.64 -11.26 -0.57
CA GLU A 104 -16.85 -11.90 -0.08
C GLU A 104 -17.52 -12.79 -1.14
N TYR A 105 -17.31 -12.50 -2.42
CA TYR A 105 -17.84 -13.28 -3.55
C TYR A 105 -16.80 -14.25 -4.13
N PHE A 106 -15.55 -13.79 -4.34
CA PHE A 106 -14.50 -14.58 -5.00
C PHE A 106 -13.66 -15.41 -4.04
N GLY A 107 -13.74 -15.16 -2.73
CA GLY A 107 -12.80 -15.66 -1.74
C GLY A 107 -11.62 -14.72 -1.58
N GLY A 108 -10.99 -14.75 -0.40
CA GLY A 108 -9.77 -13.99 -0.14
C GLY A 108 -8.56 -14.54 -0.91
N MET A 109 -7.52 -13.72 -1.00
CA MET A 109 -6.24 -14.07 -1.58
C MET A 109 -5.60 -15.23 -0.81
N THR A 110 -5.06 -16.18 -1.55
CA THR A 110 -4.33 -17.29 -0.94
C THR A 110 -3.04 -16.79 -0.28
N PRO A 111 -2.80 -17.06 1.02
CA PRO A 111 -1.55 -16.69 1.67
C PRO A 111 -0.34 -17.38 1.01
N PRO A 112 0.85 -16.76 1.04
CA PRO A 112 2.04 -17.36 0.46
C PRO A 112 2.39 -18.65 1.21
N ALA A 113 2.84 -19.68 0.49
CA ALA A 113 3.32 -20.93 1.09
C ALA A 113 4.82 -20.87 1.42
N THR A 114 5.57 -20.05 0.68
CA THR A 114 7.03 -19.89 0.82
C THR A 114 7.41 -18.42 0.74
N THR A 115 8.53 -18.10 1.37
CA THR A 115 9.25 -16.84 1.15
C THR A 115 10.37 -17.07 0.12
N PRO A 116 11.00 -16.01 -0.41
CA PRO A 116 12.25 -16.12 -1.17
C PRO A 116 13.38 -16.85 -0.41
N TRP A 117 13.29 -16.93 0.92
CA TRP A 117 14.30 -17.54 1.79
C TRP A 117 14.00 -18.99 2.15
N GLY A 118 12.76 -19.44 2.02
CA GLY A 118 12.34 -20.81 2.26
C GLY A 118 10.91 -20.93 2.81
N ASP A 119 10.59 -22.10 3.38
CA ASP A 119 9.27 -22.38 3.91
C ASP A 119 8.91 -21.44 5.06
N ILE A 120 7.64 -21.00 5.10
CA ILE A 120 7.14 -20.13 6.16
C ILE A 120 6.98 -20.94 7.45
N THR A 121 7.65 -20.49 8.51
CA THR A 121 7.62 -21.10 9.84
C THR A 121 6.53 -20.49 10.72
N GLU A 122 6.23 -19.20 10.53
CA GLU A 122 5.22 -18.46 11.27
C GLU A 122 4.60 -17.39 10.37
N SER A 123 3.30 -17.11 10.52
CA SER A 123 2.62 -16.06 9.76
C SER A 123 1.52 -15.40 10.58
N GLN A 124 1.40 -14.09 10.45
CA GLN A 124 0.31 -13.28 11.01
C GLN A 124 -0.32 -12.45 9.90
N GLU A 125 -1.57 -12.72 9.56
CA GLU A 125 -2.33 -11.93 8.59
C GLU A 125 -2.87 -10.64 9.25
N PHE A 126 -2.66 -9.50 8.60
CA PHE A 126 -3.21 -8.21 9.01
C PHE A 126 -4.43 -7.83 8.19
N TYR A 127 -4.39 -8.15 6.90
CA TYR A 127 -5.43 -7.85 5.93
C TYR A 127 -5.38 -8.91 4.83
N ASN A 128 -6.47 -9.10 4.08
CA ASN A 128 -6.52 -10.01 2.94
C ASN A 128 -5.35 -9.72 1.96
N GLY A 129 -4.38 -10.63 1.85
CA GLY A 129 -3.19 -10.44 1.01
C GLY A 129 -2.05 -9.60 1.63
N ILE A 130 -2.15 -9.21 2.91
CA ILE A 130 -1.06 -8.55 3.64
C ILE A 130 -0.81 -9.27 4.96
N SER A 131 0.40 -9.81 5.12
CA SER A 131 0.78 -10.57 6.31
C SER A 131 2.22 -10.29 6.72
N MET A 132 2.53 -10.54 7.98
CA MET A 132 3.90 -10.66 8.48
C MET A 132 4.26 -12.13 8.48
N VAL A 133 5.34 -12.50 7.81
CA VAL A 133 5.78 -13.90 7.66
C VAL A 133 7.19 -14.08 8.20
N ASN A 134 7.46 -15.26 8.76
CA ASN A 134 8.75 -15.64 9.28
C ASN A 134 9.30 -16.82 8.49
N HIS A 135 10.60 -16.78 8.25
CA HIS A 135 11.41 -17.93 7.85
C HIS A 135 12.62 -18.01 8.77
N ASP A 136 12.68 -19.03 9.64
CA ASP A 136 13.84 -19.31 10.51
C ASP A 136 14.33 -18.10 11.34
N GLY A 137 13.42 -17.25 11.79
CA GLY A 137 13.73 -16.05 12.60
C GLY A 137 13.86 -14.74 11.80
N GLU A 138 13.94 -14.83 10.47
CA GLU A 138 13.90 -13.68 9.56
C GLU A 138 12.44 -13.33 9.26
N TRP A 139 12.04 -12.12 9.63
CA TRP A 139 10.67 -11.63 9.44
C TRP A 139 10.59 -10.68 8.24
N ALA A 140 9.49 -10.76 7.52
CA ALA A 140 9.19 -9.89 6.39
C ALA A 140 7.70 -9.58 6.28
N LEU A 141 7.38 -8.37 5.83
CA LEU A 141 6.05 -8.02 5.37
C LEU A 141 5.84 -8.65 3.99
N ALA A 142 4.86 -9.52 3.86
CA ALA A 142 4.41 -10.09 2.59
C ALA A 142 3.17 -9.33 2.09
N VAL A 143 3.24 -8.80 0.88
CA VAL A 143 2.17 -8.04 0.23
C VAL A 143 1.84 -8.70 -1.11
N HIS A 144 0.58 -9.04 -1.34
CA HIS A 144 0.14 -9.61 -2.61
C HIS A 144 0.34 -8.61 -3.75
N GLN A 145 0.77 -9.08 -4.92
CA GLN A 145 1.14 -8.24 -6.07
C GLN A 145 0.01 -7.30 -6.52
N THR A 146 -1.24 -7.77 -6.48
CA THR A 146 -2.40 -6.90 -6.79
C THR A 146 -2.43 -5.68 -5.86
N ILE A 147 -2.24 -5.88 -4.56
CA ILE A 147 -2.23 -4.79 -3.57
C ILE A 147 -1.03 -3.89 -3.82
N ALA A 148 0.15 -4.46 -4.05
CA ALA A 148 1.35 -3.69 -4.36
C ALA A 148 1.15 -2.79 -5.59
N ASN A 149 0.56 -3.31 -6.67
CA ASN A 149 0.32 -2.55 -7.89
C ASN A 149 -0.67 -1.40 -7.71
N HIS A 150 -1.64 -1.53 -6.80
CA HIS A 150 -2.66 -0.52 -6.55
C HIS A 150 -2.27 0.49 -5.47
N CYS A 151 -1.44 0.09 -4.50
CA CYS A 151 -1.23 0.86 -3.27
C CYS A 151 0.24 1.21 -2.99
N LEU A 152 1.20 0.57 -3.67
CA LEU A 152 2.62 0.83 -3.46
C LEU A 152 3.24 1.56 -4.64
N SER A 153 4.10 2.54 -4.35
CA SER A 153 4.90 3.21 -5.37
C SER A 153 5.94 2.28 -5.99
N GLU A 154 6.41 2.63 -7.19
CA GLU A 154 7.51 1.92 -7.85
C GLU A 154 8.75 1.86 -6.94
N MET A 155 9.04 2.94 -6.20
CA MET A 155 10.15 3.00 -5.25
C MET A 155 10.01 1.98 -4.12
N ALA A 156 8.79 1.77 -3.61
CA ALA A 156 8.53 0.73 -2.63
C ALA A 156 8.77 -0.66 -3.24
N GLN A 157 8.27 -0.92 -4.44
CA GLN A 157 8.37 -2.23 -5.07
C GLN A 157 9.80 -2.62 -5.46
N GLU A 158 10.67 -1.65 -5.78
CA GLU A 158 12.07 -1.88 -6.16
C GLU A 158 12.91 -2.56 -5.07
N VAL A 159 12.57 -2.41 -3.79
CA VAL A 159 13.30 -3.00 -2.66
C VAL A 159 12.77 -4.39 -2.28
N ALA A 160 11.73 -4.88 -2.94
CA ALA A 160 11.11 -6.15 -2.62
C ALA A 160 11.87 -7.36 -3.21
N ALA A 161 11.81 -8.47 -2.49
CA ALA A 161 12.08 -9.79 -3.08
C ALA A 161 10.75 -10.40 -3.56
N GLY A 162 10.60 -10.64 -4.86
CA GLY A 162 9.40 -11.24 -5.44
C GLY A 162 9.43 -12.76 -5.41
N GLN A 163 8.32 -13.39 -5.00
CA GLN A 163 8.12 -14.85 -5.06
C GLN A 163 6.64 -15.15 -5.33
N GLU A 164 6.37 -15.93 -6.38
CA GLU A 164 5.01 -16.24 -6.86
C GLU A 164 4.16 -14.98 -7.08
N ASN A 165 3.12 -14.79 -6.26
CA ASN A 165 2.17 -13.66 -6.31
C ASN A 165 2.43 -12.63 -5.21
N TYR A 166 3.56 -12.70 -4.50
CA TYR A 166 3.86 -11.84 -3.35
C TYR A 166 5.17 -11.10 -3.49
N LEU A 167 5.20 -9.89 -2.93
CA LEU A 167 6.38 -9.10 -2.67
C LEU A 167 6.72 -9.19 -1.18
N PHE A 168 7.97 -9.51 -0.87
CA PHE A 168 8.45 -9.67 0.50
C PHE A 168 9.42 -8.55 0.86
N PHE A 169 9.13 -7.86 1.95
CA PHE A 169 9.89 -6.73 2.47
C PHE A 169 10.48 -7.09 3.84
N PRO A 170 11.80 -7.33 3.93
CA PRO A 170 12.49 -7.49 5.20
C PRO A 170 12.22 -6.32 6.17
N LEU A 171 12.30 -6.58 7.48
CA LEU A 171 11.97 -5.57 8.50
C LEU A 171 12.83 -4.29 8.46
N ASP A 172 14.03 -4.36 7.90
CA ASP A 172 14.92 -3.21 7.69
C ASP A 172 14.64 -2.46 6.38
N ALA A 173 13.80 -3.01 5.50
CA ALA A 173 13.43 -2.45 4.19
C ALA A 173 11.91 -2.21 4.04
N CYS A 174 11.12 -2.40 5.10
CA CYS A 174 9.65 -2.31 5.03
C CYS A 174 9.07 -0.93 5.38
N SER A 175 9.91 0.08 5.65
CA SER A 175 9.43 1.41 6.10
C SER A 175 8.55 2.11 5.05
N ILE A 176 8.97 2.14 3.78
CA ILE A 176 8.17 2.71 2.68
C ILE A 176 6.82 1.98 2.52
N PRO A 177 6.78 0.65 2.32
CA PRO A 177 5.50 -0.03 2.12
C PRO A 177 4.58 0.04 3.34
N VAL A 178 5.11 0.00 4.57
CA VAL A 178 4.29 0.20 5.79
C VAL A 178 3.65 1.58 5.79
N TYR A 179 4.42 2.64 5.47
CA TYR A 179 3.91 4.00 5.41
C TYR A 179 2.82 4.15 4.34
N GLU A 180 3.06 3.71 3.11
CA GLU A 180 2.11 3.82 2.02
C GLU A 180 0.83 3.00 2.26
N LEU A 181 0.96 1.75 2.73
CA LEU A 181 -0.19 0.90 3.03
C LEU A 181 -1.01 1.45 4.20
N SER A 182 -0.39 2.10 5.19
CA SER A 182 -1.12 2.68 6.32
C SER A 182 -2.13 3.77 5.91
N ALA A 183 -1.92 4.41 4.76
CA ALA A 183 -2.83 5.43 4.24
C ALA A 183 -4.15 4.85 3.68
N SER A 184 -4.14 3.61 3.20
CA SER A 184 -5.31 2.96 2.59
C SER A 184 -5.83 1.74 3.37
N HIS A 185 -5.02 1.14 4.26
CA HIS A 185 -5.35 -0.05 5.03
C HIS A 185 -5.25 0.22 6.54
N PRO A 186 -6.39 0.47 7.22
CA PRO A 186 -6.42 0.75 8.67
C PRO A 186 -5.75 -0.35 9.51
N ALA A 187 -5.84 -1.61 9.10
CA ALA A 187 -5.21 -2.72 9.80
C ALA A 187 -3.67 -2.62 9.86
N ILE A 188 -3.05 -1.98 8.86
CA ILE A 188 -1.60 -1.73 8.82
C ILE A 188 -1.24 -0.52 9.69
N LEU A 189 -2.05 0.54 9.64
CA LEU A 189 -1.90 1.68 10.55
C LEU A 189 -1.93 1.24 12.02
N GLU A 190 -2.80 0.28 12.38
CA GLU A 190 -2.88 -0.29 13.72
C GLU A 190 -1.63 -1.08 14.14
N GLN A 191 -0.79 -1.53 13.19
CA GLN A 191 0.48 -2.20 13.52
C GLN A 191 1.60 -1.21 13.86
N ILE A 192 1.45 0.08 13.51
CA ILE A 192 2.45 1.11 13.76
C ILE A 192 2.35 1.55 15.22
N ILE A 193 3.31 1.14 16.03
CA ILE A 193 3.38 1.47 17.46
C ILE A 193 4.13 2.78 17.75
N ASN A 194 4.90 3.26 16.78
CA ASN A 194 5.68 4.49 16.89
C ASN A 194 5.86 5.17 15.53
N GLU A 195 5.02 6.18 15.27
CA GLU A 195 5.06 6.96 14.03
C GLU A 195 6.36 7.78 13.89
N ASP A 196 6.88 8.34 14.98
CA ASP A 196 8.14 9.10 14.96
C ASP A 196 9.30 8.20 14.50
N SER A 197 9.36 6.95 14.97
CA SER A 197 10.35 5.97 14.53
C SER A 197 10.23 5.64 13.04
N LEU A 198 8.99 5.49 12.54
CA LEU A 198 8.75 5.22 11.12
C LEU A 198 9.23 6.37 10.25
N VAL A 199 8.81 7.59 10.60
CA VAL A 199 9.16 8.82 9.87
C VAL A 199 10.67 9.11 9.94
N HIS A 200 11.30 8.90 11.09
CA HIS A 200 12.75 9.01 11.22
C HIS A 200 13.47 8.00 10.33
N THR A 201 13.01 6.75 10.30
CA THR A 201 13.56 5.70 9.44
C THR A 201 13.44 6.07 7.97
N LEU A 202 12.29 6.60 7.54
CA LEU A 202 12.09 7.09 6.17
C LEU A 202 13.05 8.23 5.81
N CYS A 203 13.24 9.20 6.71
CA CYS A 203 14.13 10.34 6.49
C CYS A 203 15.60 9.93 6.37
N GLU A 204 16.06 9.02 7.22
CA GLU A 204 17.46 8.58 7.25
C GLU A 204 17.78 7.57 6.13
N ASP A 205 16.92 6.56 5.93
CA ASP A 205 17.21 5.45 5.02
C ASP A 205 16.70 5.67 3.60
N HIS A 206 15.66 6.51 3.43
CA HIS A 206 15.03 6.76 2.15
C HIS A 206 14.85 8.27 1.83
N PRO A 207 15.91 9.10 1.90
CA PRO A 207 15.80 10.55 1.70
C PRO A 207 15.30 10.94 0.29
N VAL A 208 15.57 10.10 -0.72
CA VAL A 208 15.06 10.30 -2.09
C VAL A 208 13.55 10.11 -2.14
N TYR A 209 13.04 9.06 -1.50
CA TYR A 209 11.60 8.81 -1.39
C TYR A 209 10.90 9.97 -0.68
N VAL A 210 11.43 10.40 0.47
CA VAL A 210 10.88 11.53 1.25
C VAL A 210 10.83 12.81 0.41
N THR A 211 11.89 13.10 -0.34
CA THR A 211 11.93 14.26 -1.23
C THR A 211 10.84 14.17 -2.31
N MET A 212 10.72 13.01 -2.97
CA MET A 212 9.74 12.80 -4.03
C MET A 212 8.31 12.86 -3.52
N HIS A 213 8.02 12.24 -2.37
CA HIS A 213 6.71 12.30 -1.71
C HIS A 213 6.32 13.75 -1.39
N ASN A 214 7.22 14.49 -0.72
CA ASN A 214 6.97 15.86 -0.28
C ASN A 214 6.71 16.87 -1.42
N LEU A 215 7.14 16.54 -2.65
CA LEU A 215 6.86 17.33 -3.85
C LEU A 215 5.42 17.16 -4.37
N HIS A 216 4.78 16.01 -4.08
CA HIS A 216 3.48 15.65 -4.63
C HIS A 216 2.33 15.73 -3.61
N VAL A 217 2.64 16.05 -2.35
CA VAL A 217 1.65 16.20 -1.28
C VAL A 217 1.57 17.64 -0.78
N GLU A 218 0.41 17.98 -0.24
CA GLU A 218 0.17 19.22 0.49
C GLU A 218 1.00 19.28 1.78
N GLU A 219 1.17 20.48 2.34
CA GLU A 219 2.03 20.71 3.51
C GLU A 219 1.73 19.79 4.69
N TRP A 220 0.46 19.46 4.92
CA TRP A 220 0.02 18.60 6.02
C TRP A 220 0.35 17.11 5.81
N GLY A 221 0.60 16.67 4.57
CA GLY A 221 0.96 15.29 4.23
C GLY A 221 2.46 15.06 4.09
N ARG A 222 3.27 16.10 4.29
CA ARG A 222 4.74 16.02 4.16
C ARG A 222 5.36 15.25 5.32
N ILE A 223 6.37 14.47 4.98
CA ILE A 223 7.21 13.73 5.91
C ILE A 223 8.33 14.66 6.37
N TYR A 224 8.42 14.88 7.68
CA TYR A 224 9.47 15.67 8.32
C TYR A 224 10.16 14.85 9.37
N ASP A 225 11.49 14.95 9.44
CA ASP A 225 12.27 14.20 10.41
C ASP A 225 11.86 14.53 11.86
N GLN A 226 11.72 13.48 12.66
CA GLN A 226 11.42 13.50 14.08
C GLN A 226 12.46 12.62 14.77
N PRO A 227 13.40 13.16 15.56
CA PRO A 227 14.46 12.34 16.15
C PRO A 227 13.90 11.20 17.02
N ALA A 228 14.10 9.95 16.57
CA ALA A 228 13.64 8.73 17.22
C ALA A 228 14.60 7.57 16.93
N PRO A 229 14.55 6.44 17.65
CA PRO A 229 15.28 5.24 17.24
C PRO A 229 14.79 4.75 15.87
N ARG A 230 15.72 4.35 15.00
CA ARG A 230 15.40 3.77 13.69
C ARG A 230 14.83 2.36 13.83
N SER A 231 13.97 1.97 12.89
CA SER A 231 13.45 0.60 12.76
C SER A 231 12.78 0.05 14.01
N LEU A 232 12.13 0.90 14.84
CA LEU A 232 11.37 0.51 16.03
C LEU A 232 9.90 0.97 15.94
N PHE A 233 9.30 0.84 14.75
CA PHE A 233 7.94 1.31 14.48
C PHE A 233 6.90 0.20 14.49
N LEU A 234 7.31 -1.07 14.47
CA LEU A 234 6.46 -2.25 14.65
C LEU A 234 6.80 -2.99 15.95
N GLN A 235 5.82 -3.63 16.58
CA GLN A 235 6.05 -4.44 17.78
C GLN A 235 7.08 -5.55 17.54
N ILE A 236 7.08 -6.16 16.36
CA ILE A 236 7.99 -7.24 16.00
C ILE A 236 9.45 -6.80 15.94
N GLN A 237 9.71 -5.55 15.57
CA GLN A 237 11.05 -4.99 15.56
C GLN A 237 11.56 -4.78 16.99
N LEU A 238 10.71 -4.29 17.91
CA LEU A 238 11.05 -4.19 19.33
C LEU A 238 11.37 -5.57 19.93
N ASP A 239 10.58 -6.58 19.58
CA ASP A 239 10.77 -7.94 20.08
C ASP A 239 12.08 -8.57 19.57
N GLN A 240 12.49 -8.26 18.34
CA GLN A 240 13.79 -8.70 17.80
C GLN A 240 14.97 -8.02 18.49
N GLU A 241 14.94 -6.70 18.67
CA GLU A 241 15.97 -5.95 19.38
C GLU A 241 16.11 -6.40 20.84
N ALA A 242 15.00 -6.70 21.51
CA ALA A 242 15.02 -7.24 22.87
C ALA A 242 15.66 -8.64 22.97
N ARG A 243 15.62 -9.44 21.90
CA ARG A 243 16.26 -10.78 21.84
C ARG A 243 17.76 -10.70 21.56
N PHE A 244 18.20 -9.63 20.89
CA PHE A 244 19.61 -9.37 20.58
C PHE A 244 20.02 -7.98 21.10
N PRO A 245 20.10 -7.77 22.43
CA PRO A 245 20.53 -6.49 22.95
C PRO A 245 21.92 -6.18 22.39
N VAL A 246 22.02 -5.12 21.59
CA VAL A 246 23.30 -4.55 21.18
C VAL A 246 24.10 -4.35 22.47
N THR A 247 25.17 -5.12 22.61
CA THR A 247 26.12 -4.87 23.69
C THR A 247 26.77 -3.55 23.35
N GLU A 248 26.26 -2.45 23.92
CA GLU A 248 26.95 -1.18 23.96
C GLU A 248 28.32 -1.44 24.60
N GLN A 249 29.33 -1.69 23.77
CA GLN A 249 30.71 -1.50 24.16
C GLN A 249 30.86 0.00 24.37
N TYR A 250 30.54 0.46 25.58
CA TYR A 250 31.13 1.67 26.13
C TYR A 250 32.64 1.46 26.07
N GLU A 251 33.26 1.95 25.00
CA GLU A 251 34.67 2.27 24.99
C GLU A 251 34.89 3.16 26.22
N LYS A 252 35.51 2.57 27.25
CA LYS A 252 36.03 3.32 28.39
C LYS A 252 37.04 4.32 27.83
N SER A 253 36.61 5.56 27.66
CA SER A 253 37.50 6.70 27.51
C SER A 253 38.55 6.64 28.62
N PRO A 254 39.86 6.63 28.30
CA PRO A 254 40.90 6.60 29.33
C PRO A 254 40.78 7.84 30.20
N GLN A 255 40.68 7.62 31.52
CA GLN A 255 40.69 8.66 32.54
C GLN A 255 41.99 9.49 32.41
N PHE A 256 41.86 10.74 31.96
CA PHE A 256 42.94 11.72 32.14
C PHE A 256 43.01 12.10 33.62
N HIS A 257 44.07 11.64 34.27
CA HIS A 257 44.55 12.21 35.53
C HIS A 257 44.77 13.71 35.34
N GLN A 258 43.91 14.53 35.96
CA GLN A 258 44.20 15.95 36.16
C GLN A 258 45.16 16.07 37.34
N ASP A 259 46.41 16.41 37.02
CA ASP A 259 47.32 16.99 37.99
C ASP A 259 47.49 18.49 37.70
N SER A 260 47.10 19.27 38.70
CA SER A 260 47.64 20.57 39.13
C SER A 260 48.02 21.67 38.09
N THR A 261 47.14 22.69 38.06
CA THR A 261 47.43 24.14 38.19
C THR A 261 48.33 24.90 37.19
N SER A 262 47.73 25.98 36.64
CA SER A 262 48.27 27.35 36.52
C SER A 262 48.76 27.87 35.15
N LEU A 263 47.86 28.64 34.52
CA LEU A 263 48.04 29.98 33.90
C LEU A 263 48.88 30.20 32.62
N ARG A 264 48.23 30.98 31.73
CA ARG A 264 48.74 31.81 30.60
C ARG A 264 49.16 31.08 29.33
N GLU A 265 48.94 31.58 28.12
CA GLU A 265 48.24 32.72 27.51
C GLU A 265 48.13 32.33 26.01
N ARG A 266 47.05 32.71 25.32
CA ARG A 266 46.93 32.57 23.85
C ARG A 266 47.89 33.54 23.15
N PRO A 267 48.31 33.26 21.92
CA PRO A 267 48.51 34.33 20.96
C PRO A 267 47.60 34.21 19.73
N ASP A 268 47.17 35.38 19.30
CA ASP A 268 46.20 35.69 18.27
C ASP A 268 46.65 35.36 16.84
N ASN A 269 45.63 35.11 16.01
CA ASN A 269 45.72 35.13 14.55
C ASN A 269 46.13 36.51 14.05
N PHE A 270 47.13 36.60 13.17
CA PHE A 270 47.20 37.68 12.18
C PHE A 270 48.03 37.24 10.97
N PHE A 271 47.37 37.10 9.81
CA PHE A 271 47.96 36.78 8.52
C PHE A 271 47.88 38.05 7.67
N GLU A 272 49.02 38.66 7.34
CA GLU A 272 49.11 39.70 6.31
C GLU A 272 49.55 39.08 4.99
N PRO A 273 48.93 39.46 3.86
CA PRO A 273 49.61 39.50 2.58
C PRO A 273 49.86 40.96 2.18
N THR A 274 51.14 41.27 2.05
CA THR A 274 51.71 42.50 1.49
C THR A 274 51.59 42.46 -0.02
N GLU A 275 50.85 43.40 -0.64
CA GLU A 275 51.17 43.92 -1.98
C GLU A 275 50.69 45.39 -2.08
N GLU A 276 51.67 46.29 -2.10
CA GLU A 276 51.60 47.68 -2.58
C GLU A 276 52.63 47.75 -3.74
N PRO A 277 52.68 48.82 -4.57
CA PRO A 277 51.78 49.97 -4.71
C PRO A 277 51.52 50.28 -6.21
N GLU A 278 51.26 51.56 -6.54
CA GLU A 278 51.30 52.27 -7.84
C GLU A 278 49.91 52.67 -8.38
N TRP A 279 49.46 53.94 -8.47
CA TRP A 279 50.02 55.31 -8.34
C TRP A 279 48.94 56.25 -7.76
#